data_AF-A0A959QU99-F1
#
_entry.id   AF-A0A959QU99-F1
#
_cell.length_a   1.000
_cell.length_b   1.000
_cell.length_c   1.000
_cell.angle_alpha   90.00
_cell.angle_beta   90.00
_cell.angle_gamma   90.00
#
_symmetry.space_group_name_H-M   'P 1'
#
loop_
_entity.id
_entity.type
_entity.pdbx_description
1 polymer ?
#
loop_
_entity_poly.entity_id
_entity_poly.type
_entity_poly.pdbx_seq_one_letter_code
_entity_poly.pdbx_strand_id
1 'polypeptide(L)'
;MKKLLLSALMFASISSFAQTKKVILHDYTGVNCQYCTDGTVRIEAMQATNPTDFIPIQIHTGSYTPSTSPMKTSVGDEILTLVTPPGYPCGSVDMLKYDPSGSTGLAMSRSYWGNAFSAQKAKGAIASISIDNRVDKGGGTYECDVVVEFTSAPSSTSPIN
;
A
#
# COMPACT_ATOMS: atom_id res chain seq x y z
N MET A 1 6.26 -40.32 -47.26
CA MET A 1 5.48 -40.02 -46.04
C MET A 1 6.45 -39.81 -44.87
N LYS A 2 6.88 -38.58 -44.59
CA LYS A 2 7.72 -38.20 -43.42
C LYS A 2 7.99 -36.69 -43.45
N LYS A 3 6.92 -35.92 -43.34
CA LYS A 3 6.97 -34.46 -43.10
C LYS A 3 5.69 -34.14 -42.34
N LEU A 4 5.75 -34.20 -41.02
CA LEU A 4 4.81 -33.59 -40.07
C LEU A 4 5.20 -34.20 -38.73
N LEU A 5 5.92 -33.44 -37.89
CA LEU A 5 6.06 -33.63 -36.44
C LEU A 5 7.11 -32.62 -35.94
N LEU A 6 6.84 -31.33 -36.11
CA LEU A 6 7.63 -30.29 -35.43
C LEU A 6 6.80 -28.99 -35.26
N SER A 7 5.61 -29.10 -34.68
CA SER A 7 4.80 -27.91 -34.37
C SER A 7 3.93 -28.09 -33.11
N ALA A 8 4.50 -28.64 -32.03
CA ALA A 8 3.77 -28.76 -30.78
C ALA A 8 4.66 -28.69 -29.52
N LEU A 9 5.71 -27.85 -29.54
CA LEU A 9 6.50 -27.56 -28.33
C LEU A 9 6.74 -26.06 -28.13
N MET A 10 5.70 -25.26 -28.35
CA MET A 10 5.56 -23.95 -27.69
C MET A 10 4.37 -23.99 -26.72
N PHE A 11 4.39 -24.93 -25.79
CA PHE A 11 3.91 -24.60 -24.46
C PHE A 11 5.03 -23.78 -23.83
N ALA A 12 5.11 -22.49 -24.19
CA ALA A 12 5.78 -21.53 -23.35
C ALA A 12 5.12 -21.69 -21.98
N SER A 13 5.89 -22.11 -21.00
CA SER A 13 5.48 -22.13 -19.62
C SER A 13 5.04 -20.70 -19.31
N ILE A 14 3.73 -20.45 -19.31
CA ILE A 14 3.17 -19.26 -18.68
C ILE A 14 3.35 -19.53 -17.19
N SER A 15 4.59 -19.38 -16.71
CA SER A 15 4.83 -19.11 -15.31
C SER A 15 4.24 -17.73 -15.08
N SER A 16 2.95 -17.70 -14.77
CA SER A 16 2.40 -16.68 -13.91
C SER A 16 3.21 -16.77 -12.63
N PHE A 17 4.33 -16.04 -12.57
CA PHE A 17 4.89 -15.68 -11.29
C PHE A 17 3.79 -14.85 -10.65
N ALA A 18 2.97 -15.48 -9.79
CA ALA A 18 2.08 -14.76 -8.92
C ALA A 18 2.96 -13.78 -8.15
N GLN A 19 3.00 -12.52 -8.61
CA GLN A 19 3.90 -11.54 -8.05
C GLN A 19 3.46 -11.33 -6.61
N THR A 20 4.36 -11.53 -5.65
CA THR A 20 4.06 -11.32 -4.24
C THR A 20 3.55 -9.90 -4.07
N LYS A 21 2.36 -9.76 -3.49
CA LYS A 21 1.73 -8.46 -3.28
C LYS A 21 2.62 -7.60 -2.39
N LYS A 22 2.92 -6.39 -2.83
CA LYS A 22 3.44 -5.33 -1.97
C LYS A 22 2.28 -4.75 -1.18
N VAL A 23 2.49 -4.58 0.12
CA VAL A 23 1.46 -4.18 1.07
C VAL A 23 1.81 -2.81 1.63
N ILE A 24 0.84 -1.91 1.56
CA ILE A 24 0.96 -0.54 2.04
C ILE A 24 0.43 -0.46 3.47
N LEU A 25 1.18 0.17 4.37
CA LEU A 25 0.65 0.65 5.65
C LEU A 25 0.62 2.17 5.63
N HIS A 26 -0.56 2.74 5.78
CA HIS A 26 -0.71 4.15 6.12
C HIS A 26 -0.67 4.27 7.64
N ASP A 27 0.36 4.92 8.17
CA ASP A 27 0.50 5.28 9.58
C ASP A 27 -0.02 6.70 9.79
N TYR A 28 -1.16 6.81 10.48
CA TYR A 28 -1.77 8.07 10.87
C TYR A 28 -1.12 8.54 12.17
N THR A 29 -0.31 9.58 12.04
CA THR A 29 0.63 10.05 13.06
C THR A 29 0.54 11.57 13.24
N GLY A 30 1.32 12.12 14.16
CA GLY A 30 1.42 13.57 14.33
C GLY A 30 2.63 13.99 15.15
N VAL A 31 3.15 15.18 14.85
CA VAL A 31 4.40 15.70 15.44
C VAL A 31 4.32 15.80 16.97
N ASN A 32 3.15 16.09 17.51
CA ASN A 32 2.94 16.26 18.96
C ASN A 32 2.41 14.99 19.65
N CYS A 33 2.33 13.86 18.96
CA CYS A 33 1.83 12.60 19.50
C CYS A 33 2.96 11.82 20.20
N GLN A 34 2.95 11.79 21.52
CA GLN A 34 4.01 11.14 22.32
C GLN A 34 4.17 9.65 22.05
N TYR A 35 3.06 8.95 21.73
CA TYR A 35 3.08 7.52 21.44
C TYR A 35 3.38 7.19 19.97
N CYS A 36 3.44 8.19 19.09
CA CYS A 36 3.60 7.93 17.66
C CYS A 36 5.00 7.44 17.31
N THR A 37 6.01 7.73 18.14
CA THR A 37 7.35 7.15 18.04
C THR A 37 7.37 5.62 18.18
N ASP A 38 6.51 5.03 19.02
CA ASP A 38 6.35 3.56 19.08
C ASP A 38 5.74 2.99 17.78
N GLY A 39 4.89 3.78 17.10
CA GLY A 39 4.43 3.44 15.75
C GLY A 39 5.60 3.36 14.76
N THR A 40 6.47 4.37 14.75
CA THR A 40 7.69 4.40 13.92
C THR A 40 8.61 3.21 14.19
N VAL A 41 8.87 2.87 15.46
CA VAL A 41 9.71 1.71 15.82
C VAL A 41 9.14 0.39 15.27
N ARG A 42 7.82 0.21 15.32
CA ARG A 42 7.16 -0.98 14.76
C ARG A 42 7.27 -1.03 13.24
N ILE A 43 7.13 0.11 12.58
CA ILE A 43 7.30 0.24 11.13
C ILE A 43 8.72 -0.13 10.72
N GLU A 44 9.73 0.36 11.42
CA GLU A 44 11.14 0.03 11.16
C GLU A 44 11.40 -1.48 11.33
N ALA A 45 10.85 -2.10 12.39
CA ALA A 45 10.96 -3.54 12.59
C ALA A 45 10.25 -4.36 11.48
N MET A 46 9.08 -3.90 11.02
CA MET A 46 8.37 -4.51 9.89
C MET A 46 9.14 -4.35 8.58
N GLN A 47 9.73 -3.17 8.32
CA GLN A 47 10.54 -2.90 7.14
C GLN A 47 11.81 -3.75 7.12
N ALA A 48 12.49 -3.89 8.26
CA ALA A 48 13.69 -4.71 8.39
C ALA A 48 13.42 -6.19 8.06
N THR A 49 12.22 -6.68 8.38
CA THR A 49 11.82 -8.08 8.13
C THR A 49 11.14 -8.30 6.77
N ASN A 50 10.65 -7.24 6.13
CA ASN A 50 9.93 -7.31 4.85
C ASN A 50 10.38 -6.22 3.85
N PRO A 51 11.69 -6.11 3.54
CA PRO A 51 12.25 -4.96 2.84
C PRO A 51 11.72 -4.77 1.41
N THR A 52 11.21 -5.83 0.77
CA THR A 52 10.72 -5.80 -0.62
C THR A 52 9.21 -5.71 -0.75
N ASP A 53 8.48 -6.06 0.30
CA ASP A 53 7.03 -6.28 0.26
C ASP A 53 6.25 -5.29 1.12
N PHE A 54 6.94 -4.54 1.97
CA PHE A 54 6.34 -3.55 2.85
C PHE A 54 6.62 -2.12 2.36
N ILE A 55 5.56 -1.33 2.27
CA ILE A 55 5.59 0.08 1.87
C ILE A 55 4.91 0.90 2.98
N PRO A 56 5.66 1.45 3.94
CA PRO A 56 5.11 2.33 4.95
C PRO A 56 4.97 3.76 4.42
N ILE A 57 3.83 4.38 4.70
CA ILE A 57 3.53 5.78 4.39
C ILE A 57 3.07 6.45 5.68
N GLN A 58 3.82 7.44 6.15
CA GLN A 58 3.47 8.21 7.35
C GLN A 58 2.67 9.45 6.96
N ILE A 59 1.47 9.59 7.50
CA ILE A 59 0.55 10.70 7.23
C ILE A 59 0.39 11.50 8.52
N HIS A 60 0.98 12.70 8.53
CA HIS A 60 0.87 13.63 9.65
C HIS A 60 -0.45 14.41 9.54
N THR A 61 -1.43 14.00 10.34
CA THR A 61 -2.80 14.51 10.25
C THR A 61 -3.45 14.67 11.64
N GLY A 62 -4.67 15.19 11.67
CA GLY A 62 -5.48 15.30 12.88
C GLY A 62 -4.97 16.27 13.94
N SER A 63 -5.43 16.08 15.18
CA SER A 63 -5.22 17.01 16.29
C SER A 63 -3.78 17.06 16.79
N TYR A 64 -2.99 16.01 16.56
CA TYR A 64 -1.57 15.96 16.95
C TYR A 64 -0.64 16.57 15.89
N THR A 65 -1.18 17.03 14.76
CA THR A 65 -0.43 17.73 13.73
C THR A 65 -0.94 19.16 13.62
N PRO A 66 -0.24 20.15 14.23
CA PRO A 66 -0.62 21.55 14.14
C PRO A 66 -0.77 22.02 12.69
N SER A 67 -1.65 23.00 12.44
CA SER A 67 -1.82 23.59 11.10
C SER A 67 -0.55 24.27 10.57
N THR A 68 0.35 24.68 11.46
CA THR A 68 1.67 25.22 11.12
C THR A 68 2.72 24.16 10.81
N SER A 69 2.40 22.87 10.98
CA SER A 69 3.33 21.79 10.66
C SER A 69 3.56 21.72 9.14
N PRO A 70 4.81 21.71 8.67
CA PRO A 70 5.12 21.56 7.24
C PRO A 70 4.75 20.17 6.69
N MET A 71 4.48 19.20 7.59
CA MET A 71 4.10 17.83 7.21
C MET A 71 2.58 17.66 7.06
N LYS A 72 1.78 18.67 7.44
CA LYS A 72 0.33 18.61 7.32
C LYS A 72 -0.07 18.90 5.86
N THR A 73 -0.95 18.07 5.32
CA THR A 73 -1.49 18.23 3.95
C THR A 73 -3.00 18.12 3.96
N SER A 74 -3.68 18.75 2.99
CA SER A 74 -5.14 18.63 2.83
C SER A 74 -5.56 17.19 2.53
N VAL A 75 -4.78 16.48 1.72
CA VAL A 75 -5.00 15.06 1.41
C VAL A 75 -4.94 14.20 2.67
N GLY A 76 -4.02 14.49 3.59
CA GLY A 76 -3.94 13.80 4.87
C GLY A 76 -5.17 14.01 5.76
N ASP A 77 -5.80 15.19 5.68
CA ASP A 77 -7.07 15.47 6.39
C ASP A 77 -8.25 14.77 5.72
N GLU A 78 -8.30 14.72 4.39
CA GLU A 78 -9.31 13.97 3.64
C GLU A 78 -9.27 12.48 3.94
N ILE A 79 -8.08 11.87 3.90
CA ILE A 79 -7.88 10.46 4.25
C ILE A 79 -8.38 10.17 5.67
N LEU A 80 -8.16 11.09 6.59
CA LEU A 80 -8.59 10.92 7.98
C LEU A 80 -10.10 10.75 8.12
N THR A 81 -10.88 11.49 7.31
CA THR A 81 -12.35 11.37 7.29
C THR A 81 -12.82 10.00 6.79
N LEU A 82 -12.08 9.39 5.86
CA LEU A 82 -12.41 8.09 5.28
C LEU A 82 -12.10 6.95 6.25
N VAL A 83 -10.98 7.02 6.95
CA VAL A 83 -10.42 5.85 7.67
C VAL A 83 -10.97 5.70 9.08
N THR A 84 -11.57 6.77 9.63
CA THR A 84 -12.18 6.81 10.98
C THR A 84 -11.19 6.33 12.06
N PRO A 85 -10.15 7.13 12.37
CA PRO A 85 -9.10 6.75 13.32
C PRO A 85 -9.67 6.53 14.75
N PRO A 86 -9.36 5.41 15.42
CA PRO A 86 -9.78 5.19 16.81
C PRO A 86 -8.89 5.95 17.83
N GLY A 87 -7.78 6.53 17.38
CA GLY A 87 -6.76 7.19 18.19
C GLY A 87 -5.45 7.36 17.42
N TYR A 88 -4.39 7.83 18.08
CA TYR A 88 -3.06 7.98 17.47
C TYR A 88 -1.96 7.33 18.35
N PRO A 89 -0.97 6.66 17.75
CA PRO A 89 -0.90 6.30 16.33
C PRO A 89 -1.93 5.20 16.01
N CYS A 90 -2.47 5.24 14.80
CA CYS A 90 -3.25 4.15 14.22
C CYS A 90 -2.89 4.02 12.74
N GLY A 91 -3.33 2.96 12.07
CA GLY A 91 -3.00 2.79 10.66
C GLY A 91 -3.96 1.90 9.92
N SER A 92 -3.94 1.96 8.60
CA SER A 92 -4.70 1.04 7.74
C SER A 92 -3.74 0.30 6.82
N VAL A 93 -3.96 -1.01 6.66
CA VAL A 93 -3.22 -1.84 5.72
C VAL A 93 -4.02 -1.91 4.42
N ASP A 94 -3.41 -1.50 3.31
CA ASP A 94 -4.01 -1.38 1.98
C ASP A 94 -5.33 -0.59 1.94
N MET A 95 -5.55 0.32 2.89
CA MET A 95 -6.85 1.03 3.03
C MET A 95 -8.06 0.09 3.15
N LEU A 96 -7.87 -1.13 3.68
CA LEU A 96 -8.93 -2.10 3.86
C LEU A 96 -9.33 -2.24 5.33
N LYS A 97 -10.62 -2.50 5.57
CA LYS A 97 -11.11 -2.89 6.89
C LYS A 97 -10.47 -4.21 7.29
N TYR A 98 -9.99 -4.28 8.53
CA TYR A 98 -9.47 -5.51 9.13
C TYR A 98 -10.35 -5.91 10.31
N ASP A 99 -11.33 -6.78 10.05
CA ASP A 99 -12.34 -7.17 11.04
C ASP A 99 -11.77 -7.67 12.39
N PRO A 100 -10.66 -8.43 12.44
CA PRO A 100 -10.08 -8.86 13.72
C PRO A 100 -9.61 -7.70 14.62
N SER A 101 -9.47 -6.48 14.08
CA SER A 101 -9.17 -5.30 14.90
C SER A 101 -10.34 -4.80 15.73
N GLY A 102 -11.57 -5.19 15.39
CA GLY A 102 -12.79 -4.64 15.99
C GLY A 102 -13.06 -3.16 15.67
N SER A 103 -12.24 -2.52 14.83
CA SER A 103 -12.46 -1.14 14.41
C SER A 103 -13.73 -1.02 13.56
N THR A 104 -14.44 0.10 13.68
CA THR A 104 -15.60 0.41 12.81
C THR A 104 -15.14 0.91 11.43
N GLY A 105 -13.98 1.56 11.35
CA GLY A 105 -13.37 2.08 10.14
C GLY A 105 -12.27 1.21 9.53
N LEU A 106 -11.43 1.83 8.71
CA LEU A 106 -10.27 1.22 8.06
C LEU A 106 -9.03 1.28 8.95
N ALA A 107 -8.94 2.31 9.79
CA ALA A 107 -7.84 2.48 10.72
C ALA A 107 -7.95 1.51 11.91
N MET A 108 -6.83 0.95 12.34
CA MET A 108 -6.73 0.00 13.44
C MET A 108 -5.56 0.36 14.37
N SER A 109 -5.59 -0.17 15.59
CA SER A 109 -4.47 -0.11 16.52
C SER A 109 -3.22 -0.74 15.90
N ARG A 110 -2.06 -0.15 16.21
CA ARG A 110 -0.73 -0.66 15.84
C ARG A 110 -0.45 -2.12 16.23
N SER A 111 -1.17 -2.65 17.22
CA SER A 111 -1.09 -4.06 17.60
C SER A 111 -1.53 -5.02 16.49
N TYR A 112 -2.30 -4.55 15.51
CA TYR A 112 -2.84 -5.37 14.43
C TYR A 112 -2.08 -5.25 13.11
N TRP A 113 -1.18 -4.28 12.95
CA TRP A 113 -0.50 -4.01 11.67
C TRP A 113 0.23 -5.23 11.11
N GLY A 114 0.99 -5.96 11.94
CA GLY A 114 1.72 -7.15 11.50
C GLY A 114 0.80 -8.28 11.02
N ASN A 115 -0.33 -8.51 11.72
CA ASN A 115 -1.29 -9.54 11.35
C ASN A 115 -2.06 -9.16 10.07
N ALA A 116 -2.50 -7.91 9.97
CA ALA A 116 -3.17 -7.38 8.78
C ALA A 116 -2.24 -7.39 7.56
N PHE A 117 -0.97 -6.99 7.74
CA PHE A 117 0.06 -7.07 6.72
C PHE A 117 0.25 -8.50 6.22
N SER A 118 0.43 -9.45 7.13
CA SER A 118 0.65 -10.86 6.78
C SER A 118 -0.55 -11.44 6.02
N ALA A 119 -1.78 -11.08 6.41
CA ALA A 119 -3.00 -11.48 5.73
C ALA A 119 -3.11 -10.90 4.30
N GLN A 120 -2.63 -9.68 4.07
CA GLN A 120 -2.63 -9.08 2.72
C GLN A 120 -1.49 -9.61 1.86
N LYS A 121 -0.29 -9.79 2.43
CA LYS A 121 0.89 -10.31 1.73
C LYS A 121 0.65 -11.72 1.18
N ALA A 122 -0.18 -12.51 1.86
CA ALA A 122 -0.56 -13.85 1.41
C ALA A 122 -1.48 -13.87 0.17
N LYS A 123 -2.02 -12.72 -0.23
CA LYS A 123 -2.86 -12.58 -1.44
C LYS A 123 -1.98 -12.33 -2.67
N GLY A 124 -2.45 -12.76 -3.85
CA GLY A 124 -1.81 -12.41 -5.11
C GLY A 124 -1.97 -10.91 -5.43
N ALA A 125 -0.95 -10.33 -6.08
CA ALA A 125 -1.09 -9.01 -6.67
C ALA A 125 -2.10 -9.04 -7.83
N ILE A 126 -2.99 -8.06 -7.90
CA ILE A 126 -3.96 -7.90 -9.01
C ILE A 126 -3.46 -6.96 -10.10
N ALA A 127 -2.37 -6.23 -9.82
CA ALA A 127 -1.75 -5.29 -10.72
C ALA A 127 -0.24 -5.23 -10.48
N SER A 128 0.52 -5.01 -11.55
CA SER A 128 1.87 -4.48 -11.48
C SER A 128 1.82 -2.97 -11.70
N ILE A 129 2.74 -2.23 -11.07
CA ILE A 129 2.89 -0.78 -11.24
C ILE A 129 4.36 -0.50 -11.50
N SER A 130 4.68 0.18 -12.60
CA SER A 130 6.00 0.78 -12.84
C SER A 130 5.89 2.30 -12.89
N ILE A 131 6.99 2.97 -12.52
CA ILE A 131 7.13 4.42 -12.63
C ILE A 131 8.41 4.68 -13.42
N ASP A 132 8.23 5.04 -14.68
CA ASP A 132 9.28 5.23 -15.67
C ASP A 132 9.42 6.71 -16.05
N ASN A 133 10.43 7.05 -16.85
CA ASN A 133 10.65 8.40 -17.42
C ASN A 133 10.52 9.55 -16.40
N ARG A 134 11.15 9.41 -15.23
CA ARG A 134 11.15 10.44 -14.19
C ARG A 134 12.00 11.64 -14.61
N VAL A 135 11.37 12.81 -14.75
CA VAL A 135 12.01 14.06 -15.17
C VAL A 135 11.73 15.16 -14.14
N ASP A 136 12.79 15.81 -13.64
CA ASP A 136 12.67 17.08 -12.91
C ASP A 136 12.53 18.22 -13.94
N LYS A 137 11.41 18.93 -13.90
CA LYS A 137 11.10 20.04 -14.80
C LYS A 137 11.58 21.39 -14.22
N GLY A 138 12.17 21.39 -13.03
CA GLY A 138 12.49 22.58 -12.27
C GLY A 138 11.27 23.18 -11.58
N GLY A 139 11.50 24.13 -10.66
CA GLY A 139 10.42 24.84 -9.96
C GLY A 139 9.53 23.95 -9.07
N GLY A 140 10.02 22.77 -8.67
CA GLY A 140 9.26 21.80 -7.87
C GLY A 140 8.26 20.96 -8.66
N THR A 141 8.34 20.97 -10.00
CA THR A 141 7.51 20.15 -10.86
C THR A 141 8.28 18.92 -11.32
N TYR A 142 7.67 17.75 -11.16
CA TYR A 142 8.19 16.47 -11.62
C TYR A 142 7.20 15.84 -12.58
N GLU A 143 7.72 15.15 -13.59
CA GLU A 143 6.94 14.39 -14.57
C GLU A 143 7.42 12.94 -14.55
N CYS A 144 6.50 11.99 -14.67
CA CYS A 144 6.82 10.57 -14.78
C CYS A 144 5.68 9.81 -15.47
N ASP A 145 6.03 8.70 -16.10
CA ASP A 145 5.06 7.77 -16.65
C ASP A 145 4.72 6.71 -15.59
N VAL A 146 3.42 6.54 -15.31
CA VAL A 146 2.93 5.47 -14.44
C VAL A 146 2.27 4.42 -15.32
N VAL A 147 2.86 3.23 -15.39
CA VAL A 147 2.31 2.10 -16.14
C VAL A 147 1.69 1.12 -15.16
N VAL A 148 0.44 0.74 -15.42
CA VAL A 148 -0.30 -0.21 -14.58
C VAL A 148 -0.79 -1.35 -15.46
N GLU A 149 -0.43 -2.59 -15.11
CA GLU A 149 -0.90 -3.78 -15.81
C GLU A 149 -1.71 -4.66 -14.86
N PHE A 150 -2.97 -4.92 -15.20
CA PHE A 150 -3.86 -5.76 -14.40
C PHE A 150 -3.79 -7.22 -14.82
N THR A 151 -3.88 -8.14 -13.85
CA THR A 151 -3.90 -9.58 -14.12
C THR A 151 -5.18 -10.06 -14.81
N SER A 152 -6.23 -9.24 -14.79
CA SER A 152 -7.51 -9.50 -15.44
C SER A 152 -8.21 -8.18 -15.76
N ALA A 153 -9.05 -8.17 -16.81
CA ALA A 153 -9.89 -7.02 -17.11
C ALA A 153 -10.87 -6.74 -15.94
N PRO A 154 -11.16 -5.46 -15.63
CA PRO A 154 -12.18 -5.11 -14.65
C PRO A 154 -13.54 -5.66 -15.08
N SER A 155 -14.36 -6.11 -14.11
CA SER A 155 -15.76 -6.44 -14.35
C SER A 155 -16.65 -5.29 -13.86
N SER A 156 -17.86 -5.18 -14.42
CA SER A 156 -18.84 -4.17 -13.98
C SER A 156 -19.30 -4.33 -12.53
N THR A 157 -19.03 -5.48 -11.91
CA THR A 157 -19.42 -5.82 -10.52
C THR A 157 -18.24 -5.85 -9.55
N SER A 158 -17.01 -5.72 -10.05
CA SER A 158 -15.80 -5.55 -9.24
C SER A 158 -14.90 -4.53 -9.93
N PRO A 159 -15.23 -3.23 -9.77
CA PRO A 159 -14.26 -2.19 -10.07
C PRO A 159 -13.01 -2.50 -9.26
N ILE A 160 -11.84 -2.21 -9.83
CA ILE A 160 -10.56 -2.37 -9.16
C ILE A 160 -10.52 -1.32 -8.05
N ASN A 161 -11.02 -1.68 -6.88
CA ASN A 161 -10.96 -0.92 -5.63
C ASN A 161 -10.16 -1.74 -4.62
#